data_AF-A0AAN6DSS3-F1
#
_entry.id   AF-A0AAN6DSS3-F1
#
_cell.length_a   1.000
_cell.length_b   1.000
_cell.length_c   1.000
_cell.angle_alpha   90.00
_cell.angle_beta   90.00
_cell.angle_gamma   90.00
#
_symmetry.space_group_name_H-M   'P 1'
#
loop_
_entity.id
_entity.type
_entity.pdbx_description
1 polymer ?
#
loop_
_entity_poly.entity_id
_entity_poly.type
_entity_poly.pdbx_seq_one_letter_code
_entity_poly.pdbx_strand_id
1 'polypeptide(L)'
;MAPRKATTAGICKPRKKARLPKIFSCLVCDRNDVVRVEMRRKKKTVMKDGKRTKKTVREGVGKLQCSSCHVKFDYPIGHLSAEVDVYSAWVDSLEAQKEAKKAAVATSTTTGN
;
A
#
# COMPACT_ATOMS: atom_id res chain seq x y z
N MET A 1 34.34 52.09 -18.43
CA MET A 1 33.29 51.33 -17.72
C MET A 1 32.49 50.56 -18.75
N ALA A 2 32.60 49.23 -18.79
CA ALA A 2 31.84 48.37 -19.70
C ALA A 2 31.03 47.34 -18.88
N PRO A 3 29.82 46.96 -19.32
CA PRO A 3 28.77 46.41 -18.47
C PRO A 3 29.03 44.95 -18.06
N ARG A 4 28.66 44.65 -16.81
CA ARG A 4 28.74 43.31 -16.20
C ARG A 4 27.70 42.40 -16.86
N LYS A 5 28.12 41.31 -17.52
CA LYS A 5 27.20 40.31 -18.08
C LYS A 5 26.65 39.42 -16.98
N ALA A 6 25.33 39.30 -16.93
CA ALA A 6 24.56 38.64 -15.88
C ALA A 6 24.98 37.19 -15.65
N THR A 7 25.19 36.83 -14.38
CA THR A 7 25.32 35.45 -13.93
C THR A 7 24.01 34.72 -14.18
N THR A 8 24.04 33.71 -15.04
CA THR A 8 22.94 32.77 -15.28
C THR A 8 22.54 32.12 -13.96
N ALA A 9 21.44 32.57 -13.37
CA ALA A 9 20.81 31.89 -12.25
C ALA A 9 20.47 30.47 -12.70
N GLY A 10 21.16 29.47 -12.12
CA GLY A 10 20.98 28.08 -12.46
C GLY A 10 19.52 27.67 -12.28
N ILE A 11 18.92 27.10 -13.33
CA ILE A 11 17.58 26.52 -13.27
C ILE A 11 17.62 25.39 -12.23
N CYS A 12 17.02 25.61 -11.07
CA CYS A 12 16.83 24.57 -10.06
C CYS A 12 15.99 23.44 -10.67
N LYS A 13 16.61 22.25 -10.81
CA LYS A 13 15.93 21.07 -11.36
C LYS A 13 14.68 20.76 -10.52
N PRO A 14 13.51 20.52 -11.14
CA PRO A 14 12.29 20.18 -10.40
C PRO A 14 12.56 18.91 -9.58
N ARG A 15 12.34 19.01 -8.26
CA ARG A 15 12.55 17.88 -7.34
C ARG A 15 11.60 16.75 -7.73
N LYS A 16 12.13 15.53 -7.83
CA LYS A 16 11.32 14.35 -8.10
C LYS A 16 10.27 14.22 -6.99
N LYS A 17 9.01 14.06 -7.36
CA LYS A 17 7.89 13.84 -6.42
C LYS A 17 8.27 12.69 -5.47
N ALA A 18 8.17 12.93 -4.16
CA ALA A 18 8.48 11.91 -3.17
C ALA A 18 7.61 10.68 -3.41
N ARG A 19 8.22 9.49 -3.43
CA ARG A 19 7.48 8.23 -3.57
C ARG A 19 7.02 7.82 -2.18
N LEU A 20 5.77 7.33 -2.08
CA LEU A 20 5.27 6.79 -0.81
C LEU A 20 6.15 5.61 -0.35
N PRO A 21 6.34 5.46 0.97
CA PRO A 21 7.06 4.33 1.53
C PRO A 21 6.33 3.02 1.21
N LYS A 22 7.11 1.98 0.93
CA LYS A 22 6.62 0.61 0.64
C LYS A 22 6.91 -0.35 1.80
N ILE A 23 7.37 0.22 2.91
CA ILE A 23 7.94 -0.46 4.07
C ILE A 23 7.13 0.03 5.27
N PHE A 24 6.58 -0.92 6.04
CA PHE A 24 5.71 -0.64 7.18
C PHE A 24 6.10 -1.51 8.39
N SER A 25 5.61 -1.13 9.57
CA SER A 25 5.69 -1.91 10.82
C SER A 25 4.75 -3.11 10.79
N CYS A 26 5.13 -4.22 11.43
CA CYS A 26 4.26 -5.39 11.54
C CYS A 26 3.51 -5.37 12.87
N LEU A 27 2.17 -5.43 12.84
CA LEU A 27 1.31 -5.47 14.05
C LEU A 27 1.17 -6.85 14.70
N VAL A 28 1.81 -7.88 14.11
CA VAL A 28 1.76 -9.26 14.64
C VAL A 28 3.03 -9.57 15.43
N CYS A 29 4.16 -8.96 15.07
CA CYS A 29 5.46 -9.21 15.73
C CYS A 29 6.17 -7.93 16.17
N ASP A 30 5.47 -6.78 16.14
CA ASP A 30 5.89 -5.44 16.60
C ASP A 30 7.27 -4.96 16.12
N ARG A 31 7.75 -5.52 15.01
CA ARG A 31 8.99 -5.08 14.36
C ARG A 31 8.71 -3.99 13.35
N ASN A 32 9.58 -2.99 13.34
CA ASN A 32 9.54 -1.90 12.38
C ASN A 32 10.15 -2.32 11.04
N ASP A 33 9.63 -1.75 9.96
CA ASP A 33 10.19 -1.85 8.61
C ASP A 33 10.34 -3.26 8.00
N VAL A 34 9.64 -4.25 8.55
CA VAL A 34 9.70 -5.65 8.09
C VAL A 34 8.61 -6.00 7.08
N VAL A 35 7.56 -5.19 6.95
CA VAL A 35 6.43 -5.44 6.07
C VAL A 35 6.68 -4.82 4.70
N ARG A 36 6.66 -5.64 3.66
CA ARG A 36 6.78 -5.21 2.26
C ARG A 36 5.46 -5.39 1.54
N VAL A 37 5.05 -4.35 0.81
CA VAL A 37 3.82 -4.36 -0.01
C VAL A 37 4.18 -4.37 -1.49
N GLU A 38 3.77 -5.42 -2.19
CA GLU A 38 3.90 -5.58 -3.64
C GLU A 38 2.55 -5.32 -4.33
N MET A 39 2.46 -4.26 -5.12
CA MET A 39 1.25 -3.95 -5.90
C MET A 39 1.34 -4.51 -7.31
N ARG A 40 0.52 -5.53 -7.61
CA ARG A 40 0.39 -6.07 -8.97
C ARG A 40 -0.81 -5.44 -9.68
N ARG A 41 -0.58 -4.28 -10.31
CA ARG A 41 -1.57 -3.62 -11.16
C ARG A 41 -1.51 -4.19 -12.58
N LYS A 42 -2.60 -4.80 -13.07
CA LYS A 42 -2.66 -5.35 -14.42
C LYS A 42 -2.92 -4.23 -15.43
N LYS A 43 -2.01 -4.04 -16.39
CA LYS A 43 -2.23 -3.15 -17.53
C LYS A 43 -2.86 -3.99 -18.64
N LYS A 44 -4.15 -3.81 -18.94
CA LYS A 44 -4.74 -4.40 -20.15
C LYS A 44 -4.67 -3.36 -21.26
N THR A 45 -4.14 -3.76 -22.41
CA THR A 45 -4.36 -3.01 -23.63
C THR A 45 -5.80 -3.22 -24.05
N VAL A 46 -6.59 -2.15 -24.04
CA VAL A 46 -7.93 -2.16 -24.63
C VAL A 46 -7.85 -1.43 -25.94
N MET A 47 -8.46 -1.98 -26.97
CA MET A 47 -8.77 -1.21 -28.17
C MET A 47 -9.84 -0.20 -27.79
N LYS A 48 -9.55 1.08 -27.99
CA LYS A 48 -10.52 2.17 -27.89
C LYS A 48 -10.42 2.93 -29.21
N ASP A 49 -11.54 3.08 -29.92
CA ASP A 49 -11.60 3.83 -31.17
C ASP A 49 -10.59 3.34 -32.23
N GLY A 50 -10.51 2.01 -32.43
CA GLY A 50 -9.57 1.38 -33.37
C GLY A 50 -8.08 1.46 -32.99
N LYS A 51 -7.73 2.17 -31.90
CA LYS A 51 -6.34 2.36 -31.45
C LYS A 51 -6.06 1.56 -30.19
N ARG A 52 -4.89 0.89 -30.15
CA ARG A 52 -4.42 0.17 -28.97
C ARG A 52 -4.03 1.16 -27.88
N THR A 53 -4.95 1.44 -26.96
CA THR A 53 -4.71 2.34 -25.83
C THR A 53 -4.37 1.51 -24.59
N LYS A 54 -3.23 1.80 -23.98
CA LYS A 54 -2.80 1.15 -22.74
C LYS A 54 -3.63 1.71 -21.58
N LYS A 55 -4.74 1.07 -21.24
CA LYS A 55 -5.56 1.45 -20.08
C LYS A 55 -5.06 0.67 -18.87
N THR A 56 -4.77 1.37 -17.79
CA THR A 56 -4.61 0.71 -16.49
C THR A 56 -5.97 0.14 -16.08
N VAL A 57 -6.08 -1.18 -16.01
CA VAL A 57 -7.30 -1.81 -15.50
C VAL A 57 -7.40 -1.46 -14.03
N ARG A 58 -8.62 -1.20 -13.59
CA ARG A 58 -8.94 -0.78 -12.24
C ARG A 58 -8.88 -1.92 -11.22
N GLU A 59 -8.36 -3.07 -11.61
CA GLU A 59 -8.31 -4.29 -10.82
C GLU A 59 -6.87 -4.80 -10.79
N GLY A 60 -6.35 -4.92 -9.59
CA GLY A 60 -5.09 -5.57 -9.27
C GLY A 60 -5.19 -6.23 -7.90
N VAL A 61 -4.12 -6.91 -7.51
CA VAL A 61 -4.01 -7.48 -6.16
C VAL A 61 -2.77 -6.88 -5.50
N GLY A 62 -2.94 -6.33 -4.30
CA GLY A 62 -1.87 -5.92 -3.40
C GLY A 62 -1.51 -7.09 -2.51
N LYS A 63 -0.24 -7.49 -2.52
CA LYS A 63 0.30 -8.55 -1.67
C LYS A 63 1.13 -7.92 -0.56
N LEU A 64 0.78 -8.19 0.69
CA LEU A 64 1.54 -7.79 1.86
C LEU A 64 2.25 -9.03 2.42
N GLN A 65 3.54 -8.89 2.67
CA GLN A 65 4.35 -9.95 3.27
C GLN A 65 5.24 -9.38 4.37
N CYS A 66 5.19 -9.99 5.56
CA CYS A 66 6.15 -9.72 6.62
C CYS A 66 7.34 -10.68 6.51
N SER A 67 8.56 -10.15 6.55
CA SER A 67 9.78 -10.98 6.46
C SER A 67 9.98 -11.91 7.65
N SER A 68 9.26 -11.70 8.76
CA SER A 68 9.66 -12.32 10.03
C SER A 68 8.57 -13.11 10.76
N CYS A 69 7.30 -12.76 10.60
CA CYS A 69 6.20 -13.67 10.95
C CYS A 69 5.63 -14.40 9.73
N HIS A 70 6.16 -14.14 8.52
CA HIS A 70 5.72 -14.73 7.25
C HIS A 70 4.23 -14.61 6.94
N VAL A 71 3.54 -13.67 7.58
CA VAL A 71 2.13 -13.40 7.31
C VAL A 71 1.99 -12.91 5.88
N LYS A 72 1.01 -13.46 5.16
CA LYS A 72 0.67 -13.11 3.78
C LYS A 72 -0.76 -12.61 3.77
N PHE A 73 -0.98 -11.46 3.16
CA PHE A 73 -2.31 -10.87 3.00
C PHE A 73 -2.48 -10.37 1.58
N ASP A 74 -3.59 -10.76 0.95
CA ASP A 74 -3.94 -10.38 -0.41
C ASP A 74 -5.18 -9.48 -0.36
N TYR A 75 -5.10 -8.30 -0.95
CA TYR A 75 -6.20 -7.34 -0.98
C TYR A 75 -6.47 -6.84 -2.41
N PRO A 76 -7.72 -6.78 -2.87
CA PRO A 76 -8.06 -6.23 -4.18
C PRO A 76 -7.77 -4.72 -4.21
N ILE A 77 -6.96 -4.28 -5.17
CA ILE A 77 -6.55 -2.88 -5.31
C ILE A 77 -7.08 -2.24 -6.59
N GLY A 78 -7.44 -0.96 -6.46
CA GLY A 78 -7.85 -0.10 -7.55
C GLY A 78 -6.69 0.67 -8.19
N HIS A 79 -7.03 1.62 -9.06
CA HIS A 79 -6.04 2.54 -9.65
C HIS A 79 -5.70 3.74 -8.74
N LEU A 80 -6.60 4.07 -7.80
CA LEU A 80 -6.39 5.09 -6.77
C LEU A 80 -5.71 4.51 -5.53
N SER A 81 -5.75 3.19 -5.36
CA SER A 81 -5.25 2.54 -4.15
C SER A 81 -3.73 2.60 -4.06
N ALA A 82 -3.20 3.05 -2.94
CA ALA A 82 -1.78 3.10 -2.59
C ALA A 82 -1.39 1.99 -1.61
N GLU A 83 -0.09 1.81 -1.38
CA GLU A 83 0.46 0.78 -0.49
C GLU A 83 -0.12 0.87 0.93
N VAL A 84 -0.44 2.09 1.37
CA VAL A 84 -1.10 2.37 2.64
C VAL A 84 -2.48 1.72 2.71
N ASP A 85 -3.28 1.75 1.64
CA ASP A 85 -4.64 1.18 1.66
C ASP A 85 -4.64 -0.33 1.91
N VAL A 86 -3.65 -1.04 1.37
CA VAL A 86 -3.45 -2.48 1.62
C VAL A 86 -3.07 -2.73 3.07
N TYR A 87 -2.24 -1.85 3.64
CA TYR A 87 -1.85 -1.93 5.04
C TYR A 87 -3.05 -1.69 5.96
N SER A 88 -3.84 -0.64 5.72
CA SER A 88 -5.06 -0.33 6.49
C SER A 88 -6.03 -1.50 6.51
N ALA A 89 -6.33 -2.06 5.33
CA ALA A 89 -7.22 -3.20 5.21
C ALA A 89 -6.70 -4.45 5.96
N TRP A 90 -5.39 -4.62 6.03
CA TRP A 90 -4.78 -5.68 6.84
C TRP A 90 -4.95 -5.42 8.34
N VAL A 91 -4.78 -4.18 8.79
CA VAL A 91 -5.04 -3.79 10.19
C VAL A 91 -6.49 -4.09 10.57
N ASP A 92 -7.45 -3.63 9.77
CA ASP A 92 -8.88 -3.84 9.99
C ASP A 92 -9.21 -5.34 10.05
N SER A 93 -8.59 -6.14 9.17
CA SER A 93 -8.77 -7.60 9.16
C SER A 93 -8.22 -8.29 10.41
N LEU A 94 -7.15 -7.76 11.00
CA LEU A 94 -6.59 -8.27 12.26
C LEU A 94 -7.45 -7.87 13.45
N GLU A 95 -7.94 -6.63 13.48
CA GLU A 95 -8.83 -6.14 14.53
C GLU A 95 -10.16 -6.89 14.53
N ALA A 96 -10.78 -7.07 13.35
CA ALA A 96 -12.01 -7.85 13.22
C ALA A 96 -11.83 -9.30 13.73
N GLN A 97 -10.67 -9.93 13.46
CA GLN A 97 -10.36 -11.26 14.00
C GLN A 97 -10.17 -11.27 15.52
N LYS A 98 -9.57 -10.21 16.08
CA LYS A 98 -9.41 -10.07 17.54
C LYS A 98 -10.76 -9.88 18.22
N GLU A 99 -11.62 -9.00 17.69
CA GLU A 99 -12.96 -8.76 18.23
C GLU A 99 -13.85 -10.00 18.11
N ALA A 100 -13.81 -10.73 16.99
CA ALA A 100 -14.54 -11.99 16.84
C ALA A 100 -14.09 -13.05 17.87
N LYS A 101 -12.78 -13.16 18.13
CA LYS A 101 -12.25 -14.05 19.18
C LYS A 101 -12.68 -13.63 20.58
N LYS A 102 -12.68 -12.32 20.86
CA LYS A 102 -13.09 -11.76 22.15
C LYS A 102 -14.58 -12.00 22.41
N ALA A 103 -15.43 -11.81 21.40
CA ALA A 103 -16.85 -12.12 21.47
C ALA A 103 -17.11 -13.62 21.72
N ALA A 104 -16.37 -14.50 21.04
CA ALA A 104 -16.47 -15.94 21.27
C ALA A 104 -16.01 -16.37 22.67
N VAL A 105 -14.93 -15.75 23.19
CA VAL A 105 -14.45 -15.99 24.55
C VAL A 105 -15.48 -15.54 25.60
N ALA A 106 -16.10 -14.37 25.41
CA ALA A 106 -17.12 -13.85 26.32
C ALA A 106 -18.35 -14.77 26.44
N THR A 107 -18.70 -15.51 25.40
CA THR A 107 -19.82 -16.48 25.43
C THR A 107 -19.49 -17.80 26.13
N SER A 108 -18.22 -18.11 26.40
CA SER A 108 -17.79 -19.41 26.96
C SER A 108 -17.64 -19.44 28.49
N THR A 109 -17.76 -18.30 29.19
CA THR A 109 -17.54 -18.23 30.65
C THR A 109 -18.82 -18.22 31.49
N THR A 110 -20.01 -18.27 30.87
CA THR A 110 -21.31 -18.29 31.58
C THR A 110 -21.95 -19.69 31.53
N THR A 111 -21.28 -20.70 32.08
CA THR A 111 -21.90 -21.99 32.45
C THR A 111 -21.07 -22.57 33.60
N GLY A 112 -21.48 -22.30 34.83
CA GLY A 112 -20.84 -22.87 36.02
C GLY A 112 -20.99 -22.03 37.29
N ASN A 113 -22.21 -21.94 37.82
CA ASN A 113 -22.53 -22.19 39.23
C ASN A 113 -24.04 -22.36 39.40
#